data_AF-A0A0F7VTX1-F1
#
_entry.id   AF-A0A0F7VTX1-F1
#
_cell.length_a   1.000
_cell.length_b   1.000
_cell.length_c   1.000
_cell.angle_alpha   90.00
_cell.angle_beta   90.00
_cell.angle_gamma   90.00
#
_symmetry.space_group_name_H-M   'P 1'
#
loop_
_entity.id
_entity.type
_entity.pdbx_description
1 polymer ?
#
loop_
_entity_poly.entity_id
_entity_poly.type
_entity_poly.pdbx_seq_one_letter_code
_entity_poly.pdbx_strand_id
1 'polypeptide(L)' 'MGTKRKSRTTKPTGYVCGSCKQAVDAVVERHKTMGVFVPSWIAGPCHNPRCAQYVPTQVPISSVRSTLWKNATGWSHH' A
#
# COMPACT_ATOMS: atom_id res chain seq x y z
N MET A 1 -18.03 36.09 12.07
CA MET A 1 -17.25 35.54 13.21
C MET A 1 -16.86 34.10 12.88
N GLY A 2 -15.67 33.88 12.32
CA GLY A 2 -15.22 32.56 11.89
C GLY A 2 -14.48 31.82 13.00
N THR A 3 -15.05 30.73 13.52
CA THR A 3 -14.36 29.88 14.50
C THR A 3 -13.30 29.04 13.79
N LYS A 4 -12.04 29.45 13.93
CA LYS A 4 -10.87 28.73 13.40
C LYS A 4 -10.71 27.42 14.18
N ARG A 5 -11.24 26.30 13.66
CA ARG A 5 -10.98 24.97 14.23
C ARG A 5 -9.51 24.61 13.98
N LYS A 6 -8.67 24.82 15.00
CA LYS A 6 -7.28 24.34 14.99
C LYS A 6 -7.31 22.81 14.96
N SER A 7 -6.85 22.22 13.85
CA SER A 7 -6.67 20.78 13.71
C SER A 7 -5.73 20.28 14.78
N ARG A 8 -6.26 19.50 15.71
CA ARG A 8 -5.51 18.77 16.71
C ARG A 8 -4.69 17.70 15.97
N THR A 9 -3.39 17.92 15.84
CA THR A 9 -2.44 16.98 15.25
C THR A 9 -2.34 15.76 16.16
N THR A 10 -3.23 14.80 15.98
CA THR A 10 -3.05 13.45 16.51
C THR A 10 -1.81 12.88 15.84
N LYS A 11 -0.75 12.57 16.60
CA LYS A 11 0.39 11.84 16.07
C LYS A 11 -0.14 10.54 15.45
N PRO A 12 0.10 10.26 14.16
CA PRO A 12 -0.30 8.99 13.60
C PRO A 12 0.50 7.89 14.33
N THR A 13 -0.19 7.07 15.11
CA THR A 13 0.35 5.88 15.79
C THR A 13 0.52 4.70 14.82
N GLY A 14 0.63 4.98 13.53
CA GLY A 14 0.73 4.00 12.45
C GLY A 14 2.14 3.92 11.87
N TYR A 15 2.37 2.89 11.06
CA TYR A 15 3.63 2.75 10.33
C TYR A 15 3.79 3.86 9.29
N VAL A 16 5.02 4.35 9.13
CA VAL A 16 5.35 5.41 8.18
C VAL A 16 6.50 4.98 7.28
N CYS A 17 6.49 5.43 6.03
CA CYS A 17 7.61 5.24 5.12
C CYS A 17 8.86 5.98 5.64
N GLY A 18 9.99 5.29 5.68
CA GLY A 18 11.27 5.87 6.13
C GLY A 18 11.72 7.07 5.28
N SER A 19 11.42 7.08 3.98
CA SER A 19 11.80 8.15 3.06
C SER A 19 10.82 9.32 3.04
N CYS A 20 9.56 9.11 2.65
CA CYS A 20 8.60 10.21 2.45
C CYS A 20 7.74 10.54 3.68
N LYS A 21 7.88 9.78 4.78
CA LYS A 21 7.15 9.95 6.05
C LYS A 21 5.63 9.87 5.96
N GLN A 22 5.08 9.43 4.82
CA GLN A 22 3.66 9.18 4.67
C GLN A 22 3.26 7.89 5.39
N ALA A 23 2.00 7.82 5.82
CA ALA A 23 1.43 6.62 6.43
C ALA A 23 1.44 5.47 5.42
N VAL A 24 1.77 4.28 5.90
CA VAL A 24 1.75 3.03 5.13
C VAL A 24 0.98 1.97 5.90
N ASP A 25 0.49 0.97 5.18
CA ASP A 25 -0.20 -0.16 5.80
C ASP A 25 0.77 -0.97 6.68
N ALA A 26 0.24 -1.58 7.74
CA ALA A 26 0.98 -2.55 8.53
C ALA A 26 0.88 -3.91 7.83
N VAL A 27 2.01 -4.59 7.62
CA VAL A 27 2.03 -5.95 7.05
C VAL A 27 2.60 -6.93 8.07
N VAL A 28 2.09 -8.16 8.07
CA VAL A 28 2.64 -9.25 8.87
C VAL A 28 3.74 -9.94 8.09
N GLU A 29 4.96 -9.84 8.57
CA GLU A 29 6.06 -10.68 8.11
C GLU A 29 6.25 -11.85 9.08
N ARG A 30 6.56 -13.03 8.55
CA ARG A 30 6.87 -14.21 9.38
C ARG A 30 8.32 -14.59 9.20
N HIS A 31 9.10 -14.51 10.26
CA HIS A 31 10.48 -15.01 10.27
C HIS A 31 10.53 -16.36 10.97
N LYS A 32 11.40 -17.25 10.50
CA LYS A 32 11.54 -18.59 11.07
C LYS A 32 12.65 -18.59 12.12
N THR A 33 12.29 -18.92 13.36
CA THR A 33 13.22 -19.01 14.49
C THR A 33 13.11 -20.39 15.11
N MET A 34 14.20 -21.14 15.16
CA MET A 34 14.26 -22.48 15.78
C MET A 34 13.14 -23.44 15.33
N GLY A 35 12.79 -23.42 14.05
CA GLY A 35 11.72 -24.28 13.50
C GLY A 35 10.30 -23.72 13.61
N VAL A 36 10.08 -22.64 14.36
CA VAL A 36 8.77 -21.98 14.52
C VAL A 36 8.69 -20.71 13.67
N PHE A 37 7.54 -20.42 13.08
CA PHE A 37 7.29 -19.15 12.38
C PHE A 37 6.73 -18.10 13.34
N VAL A 38 7.49 -17.03 13.58
CA VAL A 38 7.11 -15.93 14.47
C VAL A 38 6.59 -14.76 13.64
N PRO A 39 5.36 -14.25 13.90
CA PRO A 39 4.83 -13.09 13.21
C PRO A 39 5.42 -11.79 13.79
N SER A 40 5.68 -10.82 12.91
CA SER A 40 6.05 -9.46 13.26
C SER A 40 5.25 -8.48 12.40
N TRP A 41 4.78 -7.39 13.01
CA TRP A 41 4.12 -6.30 12.30
C TRP A 41 5.16 -5.26 11.90
N ILE A 42 5.27 -5.00 10.60
CA ILE A 42 6.24 -4.05 10.04
C ILE A 42 5.55 -3.05 9.11
N ALA A 43 6.29 -1.99 8.78
CA ALA A 43 5.86 -1.04 7.76
C ALA A 43 5.76 -1.74 6.41
N GLY A 44 4.59 -1.63 5.78
CA GLY A 44 4.33 -2.12 4.45
C GLY A 44 5.02 -1.30 3.36
N PRO A 45 4.94 -1.77 2.10
CA PRO A 45 5.52 -1.09 0.95
C PRO A 45 4.91 0.32 0.76
N CYS A 46 5.75 1.25 0.30
CA CYS A 46 5.28 2.61 0.02
C CYS A 46 4.64 2.67 -1.37
N HIS A 47 3.38 3.08 -1.45
CA HIS A 47 2.65 3.25 -2.72
C HIS A 47 2.57 4.72 -3.19
N ASN A 48 3.38 5.62 -2.62
CA ASN A 48 3.48 6.99 -3.12
C ASN A 48 4.43 7.04 -4.34
N PRO A 49 3.94 7.35 -5.55
CA PRO A 49 4.75 7.35 -6.78
C PRO A 49 5.85 8.42 -6.80
N ARG A 50 5.79 9.42 -5.90
CA ARG A 50 6.83 10.44 -5.74
C ARG A 50 7.92 10.05 -4.74
N CYS A 51 7.81 8.89 -4.10
CA CYS A 51 8.77 8.42 -3.12
C CYS A 51 9.92 7.67 -3.79
N ALA A 52 11.15 7.85 -3.31
CA ALA A 52 12.31 7.08 -3.79
C ALA A 52 12.20 5.57 -3.47
N GLN A 53 11.38 5.20 -2.47
CA GLN A 53 11.10 3.82 -2.08
C GLN A 53 9.74 3.32 -2.61
N TYR A 54 9.23 3.93 -3.67
CA TYR A 54 7.95 3.53 -4.26
C TYR A 54 7.99 2.09 -4.75
N VAL A 55 7.01 1.30 -4.33
CA VAL A 55 6.74 -0.04 -4.81
C VAL A 55 5.42 -0.01 -5.59
N PRO A 56 5.42 -0.38 -6.88
CA PRO A 56 4.19 -0.49 -7.66
C PRO A 56 3.25 -1.53 -7.05
N THR A 57 1.95 -1.24 -7.06
CA THR A 57 0.94 -2.23 -6.67
C THR A 57 0.97 -3.41 -7.63
N GLN A 58 1.07 -4.63 -7.10
CA GLN A 58 1.05 -5.85 -7.90
C GLN A 58 -0.36 -6.08 -8.43
N VAL A 59 -0.49 -6.13 -9.75
CA VAL A 59 -1.74 -6.47 -10.42
C VAL A 59 -1.73 -7.99 -10.68
N PRO A 60 -2.76 -8.74 -10.25
CA PRO A 60 -2.80 -10.18 -10.49
C PRO A 60 -2.88 -10.47 -11.99
N ILE A 61 -2.19 -11.54 -12.42
CA ILE A 61 -2.13 -11.97 -13.83
C ILE A 61 -3.53 -12.22 -14.42
N SER A 62 -4.48 -12.70 -13.60
CA SER A 62 -5.88 -12.86 -14.01
C SER A 62 -6.50 -11.55 -14.51
N SER A 63 -6.19 -10.42 -13.86
CA SER A 63 -6.65 -9.11 -14.28
C SER A 63 -6.06 -8.76 -15.65
N VAL A 64 -4.77 -9.00 -15.85
CA VAL A 64 -4.09 -8.75 -17.14
C VAL A 64 -4.70 -9.60 -18.25
N ARG A 65 -4.94 -10.89 -17.99
CA ARG A 65 -5.58 -11.82 -18.95
C ARG A 65 -6.99 -11.35 -19.34
N SER A 66 -7.74 -10.83 -18.37
CA SER A 66 -9.08 -10.30 -18.63
C SER A 66 -9.02 -9.05 -19.52
N THR A 67 -8.09 -8.14 -19.28
CA THR A 67 -7.90 -6.95 -20.12
C THR A 67 -7.44 -7.33 -21.52
N LEU A 68 -6.47 -8.24 -21.65
CA LEU A 68 -5.99 -8.71 -22.95
C LEU A 68 -7.10 -9.36 -23.76
N TRP A 69 -7.93 -10.21 -23.14
CA TRP A 69 -9.08 -10.81 -23.83
C TRP A 69 -10.08 -9.72 -24.24
N LYS A 70 -10.48 -8.83 -23.32
CA LYS A 70 -11.40 -7.73 -23.62
C LYS A 70 -10.94 -6.89 -24.83
N ASN A 71 -9.64 -6.57 -24.88
CA ASN A 71 -9.04 -5.82 -25.97
C ASN A 71 -9.02 -6.62 -27.28
N ALA A 72 -8.73 -7.93 -27.23
CA ALA A 72 -8.69 -8.80 -28.41
C ALA A 72 -10.09 -9.06 -29.01
N THR A 73 -11.14 -9.11 -28.17
CA THR A 73 -12.53 -9.29 -28.65
C THR A 73 -13.23 -7.98 -29.02
N GLY A 74 -12.58 -6.82 -28.84
CA GLY A 74 -13.16 -5.52 -29.23
C GLY A 74 -14.37 -5.07 -28.39
N TRP A 75 -14.62 -5.68 -27.23
CA TRP A 75 -15.73 -5.30 -26.36
C TRP A 75 -15.30 -4.20 -25.38
N SER A 76 -15.51 -2.94 -25.78
CA SER A 76 -15.66 -1.82 -24.83
C SER A 76 -17.12 -1.73 -24.40
N HIS A 77 -17.40 -1.98 -23.12
CA HIS A 77 -18.65 -1.50 -22.53
C HIS A 77 -18.58 0.03 -22.49
N HIS A 78 -19.42 0.67 -23.29
CA HIS A 78 -19.79 2.08 -23.18
C HIS A 78 -20.72 2.28 -21.98
#